data_AF-A0A410G6I0-F1
#
_entry.id   AF-A0A410G6I0-F1
#
_cell.length_a   1.000
_cell.length_b   1.000
_cell.length_c   1.000
_cell.angle_alpha   90.00
_cell.angle_beta   90.00
_cell.angle_gamma   90.00
#
_symmetry.space_group_name_H-M   'P 1'
#
loop_
_entity.id
_entity.type
_entity.pdbx_description
1 polymer ?
#
loop_
_entity_poly.entity_id
_entity_poly.type
_entity_poly.pdbx_seq_one_letter_code
_entity_poly.pdbx_strand_id
1 'polypeptide(L)'
;MTNSQRFKFPKTVLFGITAAYVILIIATYFLYYKEPIIVCAQRMLIAQSIALVFQVVLNYFNYHSNNKIVIFATLFVSSMLLLGAISAFFNLGLMCELYGF
;
A
#
# COMPACT_ATOMS: atom_id res chain seq x y z
N MET A 1 -22.40 -15.30 24.16
CA MET A 1 -21.15 -14.51 24.05
C MET A 1 -20.57 -14.74 22.66
N THR A 2 -20.76 -13.76 21.77
CA THR A 2 -20.70 -13.97 20.32
C THR A 2 -19.34 -13.54 19.77
N ASN A 3 -18.54 -14.52 19.32
CA ASN A 3 -17.66 -14.41 18.16
C ASN A 3 -16.48 -13.40 18.22
N SER A 4 -15.64 -13.49 19.27
CA SER A 4 -14.38 -12.73 19.39
C SER A 4 -13.33 -13.09 18.31
N GLN A 5 -13.42 -14.27 17.69
CA GLN A 5 -12.41 -14.73 16.72
C GLN A 5 -12.63 -14.25 15.26
N ARG A 6 -13.85 -13.83 14.88
CA ARG A 6 -14.16 -13.47 13.47
C ARG A 6 -13.40 -12.23 12.97
N PHE A 7 -12.95 -11.36 13.88
CA PHE A 7 -12.28 -10.11 13.54
C PHE A 7 -10.75 -10.18 13.64
N LYS A 8 -10.18 -11.34 14.01
CA LYS A 8 -8.73 -11.56 13.92
C LYS A 8 -8.27 -11.60 12.45
N PHE A 9 -9.07 -12.21 11.59
CA PHE A 9 -8.76 -12.32 10.16
C PHE A 9 -8.58 -10.95 9.47
N PRO A 10 -9.52 -9.99 9.54
CA PRO A 10 -9.31 -8.68 8.91
C PRO A 10 -8.13 -7.89 9.52
N LYS A 11 -7.86 -8.03 10.82
CA LYS A 11 -6.67 -7.44 11.46
C LYS A 11 -5.37 -8.03 10.88
N THR A 12 -5.30 -9.35 10.73
CA THR A 12 -4.15 -10.05 10.14
C THR A 12 -3.98 -9.70 8.66
N VAL A 13 -5.06 -9.59 7.90
CA VAL A 13 -5.03 -9.23 6.47
C VAL A 13 -4.44 -7.84 6.27
N LEU A 14 -4.78 -6.87 7.13
CA LEU A 14 -4.21 -5.52 7.03
C LEU A 14 -2.69 -5.52 7.21
N PHE A 15 -2.20 -6.33 8.14
CA PHE A 15 -0.76 -6.56 8.31
C PHE A 15 -0.13 -7.17 7.06
N GLY A 16 -0.78 -8.16 6.46
CA GLY A 16 -0.36 -8.75 5.19
C GLY A 16 -0.29 -7.74 4.05
N ILE A 17 -1.31 -6.87 3.92
CA ILE A 17 -1.34 -5.79 2.93
C ILE A 17 -0.16 -4.83 3.14
N THR A 18 0.11 -4.47 4.39
CA THR A 18 1.22 -3.56 4.72
C THR A 18 2.57 -4.20 4.36
N ALA A 19 2.76 -5.49 4.65
CA ALA A 19 3.96 -6.22 4.26
C ALA A 19 4.13 -6.31 2.73
N ALA A 20 3.05 -6.59 2.00
CA ALA A 20 3.05 -6.58 0.54
C ALA A 20 3.43 -5.20 -0.03
N TYR A 21 2.99 -4.13 0.62
CA TYR A 21 3.34 -2.75 0.25
C TYR A 21 4.85 -2.49 0.36
N VAL A 22 5.49 -2.95 1.44
CA VAL A 22 6.94 -2.84 1.63
C VAL A 22 7.70 -3.61 0.55
N ILE A 23 7.24 -4.82 0.22
CA ILE A 23 7.83 -5.63 -0.84
C ILE A 23 7.73 -4.91 -2.19
N LEU A 24 6.60 -4.27 -2.48
CA LEU A 24 6.41 -3.45 -3.69
C LEU A 24 7.37 -2.27 -3.77
N ILE A 25 7.60 -1.55 -2.67
CA ILE A 25 8.58 -0.45 -2.62
C ILE A 25 9.99 -0.96 -2.95
N ILE A 26 10.38 -2.07 -2.34
CA ILE A 26 11.70 -2.69 -2.57
C ILE A 26 11.82 -3.13 -4.03
N ALA A 27 10.79 -3.79 -4.57
CA ALA A 27 10.76 -4.20 -5.99
C ALA A 27 10.85 -2.99 -6.93
N THR A 28 10.16 -1.89 -6.60
CA THR A 28 10.20 -0.63 -7.38
C THR A 28 11.64 -0.10 -7.43
N TYR A 29 12.33 -0.07 -6.29
CA TYR A 29 13.72 0.38 -6.21
C TYR A 29 14.66 -0.50 -7.04
N PHE A 30 14.60 -1.83 -6.92
CA PHE A 30 15.50 -2.71 -7.66
C PHE A 30 15.24 -2.76 -9.18
N LEU A 31 13.98 -2.67 -9.60
CA LEU A 31 13.58 -2.84 -10.99
C LEU A 31 13.63 -1.53 -11.79
N TYR A 32 13.22 -0.41 -11.20
CA TYR A 32 13.02 0.85 -11.92
C TYR A 32 14.01 1.95 -11.56
N TYR A 33 14.85 1.80 -10.53
CA TYR A 33 15.92 2.75 -10.22
C TYR A 33 17.14 2.55 -11.13
N LYS A 34 16.90 2.66 -12.45
CA LYS A 34 17.89 2.57 -13.52
C LYS A 34 17.61 3.70 -14.54
N GLU A 35 18.64 4.21 -15.20
CA GLU A 35 18.45 5.13 -16.33
C GLU A 35 17.65 4.43 -17.45
N PRO A 36 16.75 5.13 -18.18
CA PRO A 36 16.37 6.55 -18.12
C PRO A 36 15.20 6.87 -17.16
N ILE A 37 14.70 5.88 -16.42
CA ILE A 37 13.42 5.94 -15.68
C ILE A 37 13.58 6.48 -14.24
N ILE A 38 14.79 6.88 -13.86
CA ILE A 38 15.18 7.18 -12.47
C ILE A 38 14.37 8.31 -11.84
N VAL A 39 14.02 9.35 -12.62
CA VAL A 39 13.24 10.50 -12.13
C VAL A 39 11.81 10.10 -11.80
N CYS A 40 11.17 9.30 -12.66
CA CYS A 40 9.84 8.74 -12.39
C CYS A 40 9.86 7.75 -11.23
N ALA A 41 10.87 6.86 -11.19
CA ALA A 41 11.04 5.93 -10.10
C ALA A 41 11.19 6.66 -8.75
N GLN A 42 11.96 7.75 -8.71
CA GLN A 42 12.11 8.58 -7.51
C GLN A 42 10.78 9.21 -7.07
N ARG A 43 10.02 9.82 -7.99
CA ARG A 43 8.69 10.39 -7.68
C ARG A 43 7.72 9.32 -7.17
N MET A 44 7.75 8.14 -7.79
CA MET A 44 6.89 7.03 -7.39
C MET A 44 7.28 6.47 -6.02
N LEU A 45 8.58 6.37 -5.71
CA LEU A 45 9.06 5.97 -4.39
C LEU A 45 8.65 6.98 -3.31
N ILE A 46 8.65 8.29 -3.62
CA ILE A 46 8.13 9.33 -2.71
C ILE A 46 6.62 9.14 -2.49
N ALA A 47 5.85 8.92 -3.55
CA ALA A 47 4.41 8.68 -3.42
C ALA A 47 4.10 7.40 -2.61
N GLN A 48 4.82 6.31 -2.87
CA GLN A 48 4.68 5.06 -2.14
C GLN A 48 5.11 5.20 -0.67
N SER A 49 6.13 6.00 -0.35
CA SER A 49 6.55 6.21 1.05
C SER A 49 5.51 6.99 1.85
N ILE A 50 4.86 8.01 1.25
CA ILE A 50 3.74 8.72 1.87
C ILE A 50 2.56 7.77 2.09
N ALA A 51 2.24 6.96 1.08
CA ALA A 51 1.16 5.97 1.19
C ALA A 51 1.45 4.90 2.25
N LEU A 52 2.73 4.50 2.42
CA LEU A 52 3.15 3.60 3.50
C LEU A 52 2.88 4.22 4.88
N VAL A 53 3.19 5.49 5.09
CA VAL A 53 2.87 6.19 6.35
C VAL A 53 1.36 6.15 6.60
N PHE A 54 0.55 6.41 5.57
CA PHE A 54 -0.90 6.33 5.66
C PHE A 54 -1.38 4.92 6.01
N GLN A 55 -0.78 3.90 5.40
CA GLN A 55 -1.04 2.48 5.64
C GLN A 55 -0.73 2.08 7.09
N VAL A 56 0.37 2.58 7.66
CA VAL A 56 0.75 2.35 9.07
C VAL A 56 -0.25 2.98 10.02
N VAL A 57 -0.68 4.22 9.75
CA VAL A 57 -1.69 4.91 10.56
C VAL A 57 -3.03 4.15 10.53
N LEU A 58 -3.47 3.70 9.36
CA LEU A 58 -4.68 2.88 9.22
C LEU A 58 -4.56 1.56 10.00
N ASN A 59 -3.37 0.95 10.01
CA ASN A 59 -3.11 -0.29 10.74
C ASN A 59 -3.14 -0.08 12.25
N TYR A 60 -2.62 1.04 12.74
CA TYR A 60 -2.74 1.42 14.14
C TYR A 60 -4.21 1.57 14.58
N PHE A 61 -5.02 2.32 13.81
CA PHE A 61 -6.44 2.48 14.10
C PHE A 61 -7.21 1.15 14.03
N ASN A 62 -6.90 0.30 13.05
CA ASN A 62 -7.52 -1.02 12.92
C ASN A 62 -7.17 -1.93 14.11
N TYR A 63 -5.91 -1.90 14.57
CA TYR A 63 -5.45 -2.67 15.71
C TYR A 63 -6.15 -2.27 17.01
N HIS A 64 -6.19 -0.96 17.30
CA HIS A 64 -6.78 -0.42 18.54
C HIS A 64 -8.31 -0.43 18.54
N SER A 65 -8.95 -0.37 17.37
CA SER A 65 -10.41 -0.34 17.28
C SER A 65 -11.04 -1.71 17.52
N ASN A 66 -12.12 -1.71 18.30
CA ASN A 66 -13.05 -2.84 18.44
C ASN A 66 -14.33 -2.65 17.61
N ASN A 67 -14.41 -1.53 16.87
CA ASN A 67 -15.60 -1.15 16.15
C ASN A 67 -15.59 -1.75 14.74
N LYS A 68 -16.62 -2.53 14.40
CA LYS A 68 -16.65 -3.35 13.17
C LYS A 68 -16.52 -2.51 11.91
N ILE A 69 -17.22 -1.37 11.86
CA ILE A 69 -17.22 -0.46 10.72
C ILE A 69 -15.81 0.08 10.48
N VAL A 70 -15.08 0.43 11.55
CA VAL A 70 -13.71 0.95 11.45
C VAL A 70 -12.76 -0.11 10.90
N ILE A 71 -12.85 -1.36 11.38
CA ILE A 71 -12.02 -2.47 10.89
C ILE A 71 -12.27 -2.73 9.39
N PHE A 72 -13.52 -2.74 8.94
CA PHE A 72 -13.84 -2.94 7.52
C PHE A 72 -13.47 -1.73 6.66
N ALA A 73 -13.69 -0.50 7.13
CA ALA A 73 -13.34 0.71 6.40
C ALA A 73 -11.82 0.82 6.21
N THR A 74 -11.04 0.60 7.26
CA THR A 74 -9.57 0.60 7.17
C THR A 74 -9.06 -0.51 6.25
N LEU A 75 -9.68 -1.69 6.26
CA LEU A 75 -9.36 -2.77 5.32
C LEU A 75 -9.70 -2.41 3.88
N PHE A 76 -10.85 -1.80 3.64
CA PHE A 76 -11.23 -1.32 2.31
C PHE A 76 -10.24 -0.27 1.77
N VAL A 77 -9.93 0.75 2.58
CA VAL A 77 -8.98 1.81 2.19
C VAL A 77 -7.59 1.22 1.94
N SER A 78 -7.14 0.30 2.79
CA SER A 78 -5.84 -0.38 2.62
C SER A 78 -5.76 -1.20 1.33
N SER A 79 -6.83 -1.94 1.01
CA SER A 79 -6.91 -2.69 -0.25
C SER A 79 -6.89 -1.78 -1.47
N MET A 80 -7.55 -0.62 -1.40
CA MET A 80 -7.54 0.38 -2.48
C MET A 80 -6.14 0.99 -2.66
N LEU A 81 -5.44 1.31 -1.56
CA LEU A 81 -4.06 1.79 -1.62
C LEU A 81 -3.13 0.76 -2.25
N LEU A 82 -3.26 -0.52 -1.86
CA LEU A 82 -2.47 -1.62 -2.44
C LEU A 82 -2.75 -1.77 -3.94
N LEU A 83 -4.03 -1.76 -4.33
CA LEU A 83 -4.41 -1.85 -5.75
C LEU A 83 -3.83 -0.69 -6.55
N GLY A 84 -3.89 0.53 -6.01
CA GLY A 84 -3.28 1.72 -6.61
C GLY A 84 -1.76 1.61 -6.74
N ALA A 85 -1.07 1.06 -5.73
CA ALA A 85 0.37 0.85 -5.79
C ALA A 85 0.76 -0.20 -6.83
N ILE A 86 0.01 -1.31 -6.90
CA ILE A 86 0.21 -2.37 -7.90
C ILE A 86 0.00 -1.82 -9.30
N SER A 87 -1.10 -1.09 -9.54
CA SER A 87 -1.40 -0.53 -10.86
C SER A 87 -0.36 0.49 -11.28
N ALA A 88 0.08 1.37 -10.37
CA ALA A 88 1.17 2.30 -10.63
C ALA A 88 2.49 1.58 -10.93
N PHE A 89 2.79 0.47 -10.23
CA PHE A 89 4.01 -0.30 -10.43
C PHE A 89 4.09 -0.89 -11.84
N PHE A 90 3.03 -1.55 -12.29
CA PHE A 90 2.99 -2.12 -13.63
C PHE A 90 2.90 -1.05 -14.73
N ASN A 91 2.22 0.07 -14.47
CA ASN A 91 2.11 1.17 -15.43
C ASN A 91 3.27 2.17 -15.35
N LEU A 92 4.31 1.92 -14.54
CA LEU A 92 5.35 2.93 -14.32
C LEU A 92 6.09 3.31 -15.59
N GLY A 93 6.39 2.32 -16.45
CA GLY A 93 7.04 2.57 -17.74
C GLY A 93 6.19 3.47 -18.64
N LEU A 94 4.89 3.15 -18.77
CA LEU A 94 3.94 3.91 -19.57
C LEU A 94 3.70 5.32 -18.99
N MET A 95 3.58 5.44 -17.66
CA MET A 95 3.44 6.74 -17.01
C MET A 95 4.70 7.58 -17.17
N CYS A 96 5.87 6.96 -17.17
CA CYS A 96 7.11 7.69 -17.40
C CYS A 96 7.29 8.10 -18.86
N GLU A 97 6.77 7.33 -19.82
CA GLU A 97 6.79 7.71 -21.23
C GLU A 97 5.76 8.81 -21.55
N LEU A 98 4.60 8.80 -20.89
CA LEU A 98 3.51 9.78 -21.09
C LEU A 98 3.65 11.06 -20.26
N TYR A 99 4.19 10.97 -19.05
CA TYR A 99 4.32 12.09 -18.10
C TYR A 99 5.79 12.40 -17.74
N GLY A 100 6.75 11.68 -18.32
CA GLY A 100 8.17 12.01 -18.22
C GLY A 100 8.47 13.22 -19.07
N PHE A 101 8.67 14.35 -18.41
CA PHE A 101 9.46 15.46 -18.94
C PHE A 101 10.94 15.17 -18.72
#